data_AF-A0A8A2VEF7-F1
#
_entry.id   AF-A0A8A2VEF7-F1
#
_cell.length_a   1.000
_cell.length_b   1.000
_cell.length_c   1.000
_cell.angle_alpha   90.00
_cell.angle_beta   90.00
_cell.angle_gamma   90.00
#
_symmetry.space_group_name_H-M   'P 1'
#
loop_
_entity.id
_entity.type
_entity.pdbx_description
1 polymer ?
#
loop_
_entity_poly.entity_id
_entity_poly.type
_entity_poly.pdbx_seq_one_letter_code
_entity_poly.pdbx_strand_id
1 'polypeptide(L)'
;MAIGRYRDEPAEMDDDEREVAAAQYPEGGLVIGIGVGIVLALVLADALLVLTPVLGGVVGFVVGRRIRRYKLRQRRTERTIDDERRH
;
A
#
# COMPACT_ATOMS: atom_id res chain seq x y z
N MET A 1 48.46 1.86 6.01
CA MET A 1 47.19 1.09 5.98
C MET A 1 47.16 0.38 4.64
N ALA A 2 47.75 -0.81 4.56
CA ALA A 2 47.77 -1.58 3.33
C ALA A 2 46.40 -2.24 3.20
N ILE A 3 45.61 -1.83 2.21
CA ILE A 3 44.37 -2.49 1.85
C ILE A 3 44.80 -3.84 1.26
N GLY A 4 44.82 -4.87 2.12
CA GLY A 4 45.08 -6.24 1.72
C GLY A 4 44.06 -6.67 0.67
N ARG A 5 44.55 -7.30 -0.39
CA ARG A 5 43.70 -7.94 -1.39
C ARG A 5 42.92 -9.04 -0.67
N TYR A 6 41.61 -8.87 -0.49
CA TYR A 6 40.73 -9.92 0.04
C TYR A 6 40.95 -11.20 -0.79
N ARG A 7 41.17 -12.31 -0.10
CA ARG A 7 41.33 -13.62 -0.73
C ARG A 7 39.95 -14.20 -1.03
N ASP A 8 39.77 -14.70 -2.25
CA ASP A 8 38.48 -15.24 -2.69
C ASP A 8 38.36 -16.76 -2.44
N GLU A 9 39.45 -17.45 -2.11
CA GLU A 9 39.46 -18.88 -1.81
C GLU A 9 39.25 -19.14 -0.31
N PRO A 10 38.17 -19.86 0.11
CA PRO A 10 37.84 -20.05 1.53
C PRO A 10 38.92 -20.78 2.35
N ALA A 11 39.76 -21.57 1.67
CA ALA A 11 40.87 -22.31 2.28
C ALA A 11 42.06 -21.40 2.63
N GLU A 12 42.13 -20.22 2.01
CA GLU A 12 43.20 -19.25 2.19
C GLU A 12 42.77 -18.04 3.06
N MET A 13 41.48 -17.94 3.40
CA MET A 13 40.94 -16.87 4.24
C MET A 13 41.35 -17.02 5.70
N ASP A 14 41.82 -15.92 6.28
CA ASP A 14 42.01 -15.80 7.72
C ASP A 14 40.65 -15.76 8.44
N ASP A 15 40.61 -16.07 9.74
CA ASP A 15 39.36 -16.19 10.50
C ASP A 15 38.52 -14.89 10.46
N ASP A 16 39.17 -13.73 10.53
CA ASP A 16 38.52 -12.40 10.40
C ASP A 16 37.92 -12.19 8.99
N GLU A 17 38.62 -12.63 7.93
CA GLU A 17 38.14 -12.55 6.54
C GLU A 17 36.92 -13.47 6.34
N ARG A 18 36.95 -14.64 6.97
CA ARG A 18 35.86 -15.63 6.92
C ARG A 18 34.62 -15.14 7.67
N GLU A 19 34.79 -14.47 8.81
CA GLU A 19 33.69 -13.86 9.55
C GLU A 19 33.02 -12.73 8.75
N VAL A 20 33.83 -11.85 8.15
CA VAL A 20 33.34 -10.78 7.28
C VAL A 20 32.62 -11.34 6.04
N ALA A 21 33.14 -12.41 5.44
CA ALA A 21 32.51 -13.07 4.30
C ALA A 21 31.19 -13.75 4.69
N ALA A 22 31.13 -14.42 5.84
CA ALA A 22 29.91 -15.02 6.37
C ALA A 22 28.82 -13.97 6.65
N ALA A 23 29.20 -12.78 7.12
CA ALA A 23 28.30 -11.66 7.33
C ALA A 23 27.78 -11.02 6.02
N GLN A 24 28.51 -11.19 4.91
CA GLN A 24 28.07 -10.74 3.58
C GLN A 24 27.10 -11.71 2.91
N TYR A 25 27.05 -12.98 3.35
CA TYR A 25 25.98 -13.87 2.93
C TYR A 25 24.68 -13.38 3.56
N PRO A 26 23.69 -12.93 2.76
CA PRO A 26 22.44 -12.51 3.33
C PRO A 26 21.88 -13.69 4.10
N GLU A 27 21.71 -13.50 5.41
CA GLU A 27 21.07 -14.49 6.27
C GLU A 27 19.80 -14.97 5.54
N GLY A 28 19.57 -16.28 5.44
CA GLY A 28 18.50 -16.82 4.59
C GLY A 28 17.13 -16.16 4.84
N GLY A 29 16.91 -15.62 6.05
CA GLY A 29 15.76 -14.79 6.39
C GLY A 29 15.59 -13.51 5.57
N LEU A 30 16.68 -12.80 5.20
CA LEU A 30 16.63 -11.60 4.35
C LEU A 30 16.19 -11.96 2.93
N VAL A 31 16.74 -13.04 2.35
CA VAL A 31 16.36 -13.50 1.01
C VAL A 31 14.90 -13.93 0.98
N ILE A 32 14.47 -14.70 1.99
CA ILE A 32 13.07 -15.11 2.15
C ILE A 32 12.17 -13.89 2.33
N GLY A 33 12.57 -12.94 3.18
CA GLY A 33 11.81 -11.72 3.44
C GLY A 33 11.61 -10.86 2.19
N ILE A 34 12.66 -10.69 1.38
CA ILE A 34 12.57 -10.00 0.09
C ILE A 34 11.65 -10.75 -0.87
N GLY A 35 11.82 -12.07 -0.98
CA GLY A 35 10.97 -12.91 -1.84
C GLY A 35 9.49 -12.82 -1.47
N VAL A 36 9.18 -12.95 -0.17
CA VAL A 36 7.82 -12.81 0.36
C VAL A 36 7.27 -11.41 0.10
N GLY A 37 8.06 -10.37 0.34
CA GLY A 37 7.66 -8.98 0.10
C GLY A 37 7.26 -8.73 -1.37
N ILE A 38 8.04 -9.25 -2.32
CA ILE A 38 7.76 -9.12 -3.75
C ILE A 38 6.47 -9.86 -4.13
N VAL A 39 6.35 -11.13 -3.73
CA VAL A 39 5.16 -11.95 -4.06
C VAL A 39 3.91 -11.34 -3.45
N LEU A 40 3.97 -10.90 -2.20
CA LEU A 40 2.86 -10.25 -1.53
C LEU A 40 2.44 -8.97 -2.25
N ALA A 41 3.40 -8.12 -2.64
CA ALA A 41 3.10 -6.88 -3.37
C ALA A 41 2.42 -7.14 -4.72
N LEU A 42 2.88 -8.15 -5.47
CA LEU A 42 2.27 -8.53 -6.75
C LEU A 42 0.82 -8.99 -6.57
N VAL A 43 0.56 -9.88 -5.61
CA VAL A 43 -0.79 -10.38 -5.33
C VAL A 43 -1.71 -9.25 -4.83
N LEU A 44 -1.19 -8.35 -3.99
CA LEU A 44 -1.98 -7.24 -3.47
C LEU A 44 -2.32 -6.22 -4.56
N ALA A 45 -1.44 -6.01 -5.54
CA ALA A 45 -1.68 -5.12 -6.67
C ALA A 45 -2.89 -5.56 -7.50
N ASP A 46 -2.97 -6.85 -7.82
CA ASP A 46 -4.12 -7.41 -8.57
C ASP A 46 -5.41 -7.33 -7.75
N ALA A 47 -5.33 -7.64 -6.46
CA ALA A 47 -6.47 -7.51 -5.56
C ALA A 47 -6.97 -6.04 -5.48
N LEU A 48 -6.05 -5.07 -5.43
CA LEU A 48 -6.38 -3.64 -5.42
C LEU A 48 -7.05 -3.20 -6.71
N LEU A 49 -6.62 -3.70 -7.88
CA LEU A 49 -7.25 -3.36 -9.16
C LEU A 49 -8.72 -3.79 -9.21
N VAL A 50 -9.09 -4.89 -8.54
CA VAL A 50 -10.47 -5.38 -8.48
C VAL A 50 -11.26 -4.71 -7.36
N LEU A 51 -10.67 -4.58 -6.17
CA LEU A 51 -11.36 -4.07 -4.98
C LEU A 51 -11.59 -2.55 -5.04
N THR A 52 -10.65 -1.80 -5.61
CA THR A 52 -10.72 -0.33 -5.62
C THR A 52 -11.92 0.20 -6.41
N PRO A 53 -12.22 -0.29 -7.63
CA PRO A 53 -13.42 0.13 -8.36
C PRO A 53 -14.72 -0.23 -7.64
N VAL A 54 -14.79 -1.41 -7.03
CA VAL A 54 -15.98 -1.86 -6.28
C VAL A 54 -16.22 -0.97 -5.08
N LEU A 55 -15.19 -0.75 -4.26
CA LEU A 55 -15.26 0.14 -3.10
C LEU A 55 -15.57 1.59 -3.52
N GLY A 56 -14.91 2.07 -4.58
CA GLY A 56 -15.17 3.39 -5.15
C GLY A 56 -16.62 3.55 -5.60
N GLY A 57 -17.19 2.55 -6.26
CA GLY A 57 -18.59 2.54 -6.68
C GLY A 57 -19.56 2.57 -5.51
N VAL A 58 -19.33 1.74 -4.49
CA VAL A 58 -20.15 1.71 -3.26
C VAL A 58 -20.09 3.03 -2.52
N VAL A 59 -18.89 3.55 -2.28
CA VAL A 59 -18.68 4.84 -1.59
C VAL A 59 -19.30 5.97 -2.39
N GLY A 60 -19.06 6.03 -3.70
CA GLY A 60 -19.63 7.04 -4.59
C GLY A 60 -21.16 7.01 -4.60
N PHE A 61 -21.76 5.82 -4.63
CA PHE A 61 -23.21 5.66 -4.54
C PHE A 61 -23.78 6.16 -3.21
N VAL A 62 -23.16 5.80 -2.08
CA VAL A 62 -23.61 6.22 -0.75
C VAL A 62 -23.52 7.74 -0.60
N VAL A 63 -22.40 8.33 -1.00
CA VAL A 63 -22.18 9.78 -0.97
C VAL A 63 -23.18 10.49 -1.87
N GLY A 64 -23.33 10.04 -3.12
CA GLY A 64 -24.29 10.60 -4.07
C GLY A 64 -25.73 10.52 -3.56
N ARG A 65 -26.11 9.39 -2.97
CA ARG A 65 -27.45 9.21 -2.37
C ARG A 65 -27.69 10.17 -1.21
N ARG A 66 -26.67 10.41 -0.37
CA ARG A 66 -26.76 11.35 0.76
C ARG A 66 -26.90 12.79 0.28
N ILE A 67 -26.09 13.21 -0.70
CA ILE A 67 -26.17 14.55 -1.32
C ILE A 67 -27.52 14.76 -1.97
N ARG A 68 -28.02 13.78 -2.74
CA ARG A 68 -29.34 13.87 -3.38
C ARG A 68 -30.45 14.06 -2.36
N ARG A 69 -30.45 13.29 -1.27
CA ARG A 69 -31.42 13.46 -0.17
C ARG A 69 -31.35 14.83 0.46
N TYR A 70 -30.14 15.35 0.68
CA TYR A 70 -29.95 16.69 1.23
C TYR A 70 -30.55 17.77 0.32
N LYS A 71 -30.22 17.75 -0.98
CA LYS A 71 -30.78 18.70 -1.95
C LYS A 71 -32.31 18.62 -2.07
N LEU A 72 -32.88 17.42 -1.98
CA LEU A 72 -34.34 17.26 -2.01
C LEU A 72 -35.02 17.83 -0.77
N ARG A 73 -34.39 17.74 0.41
CA ARG A 73 -34.90 18.36 1.64
C ARG A 73 -34.89 19.88 1.53
N GLN A 74 -33.77 20.44 1.05
CA GLN A 74 -33.63 21.88 0.86
C GLN A 74 -34.73 22.45 -0.06
N ARG A 75 -34.98 21.81 -1.21
CA ARG A 75 -36.03 22.23 -2.14
C ARG A 75 -37.45 22.14 -1.56
N ARG A 76 -37.71 21.20 -0.64
CA ARG A 76 -39.01 21.12 0.05
C ARG A 76 -39.19 22.27 1.01
N THR A 77 -38.16 22.58 1.80
CA THR A 77 -38.19 23.72 2.73
C THR A 77 -38.38 25.04 1.98
N GLU A 78 -37.67 25.23 0.86
CA GLU A 78 -37.83 26.43 0.01
C GLU A 78 -39.27 26.57 -0.52
N ARG A 79 -39.90 25.49 -0.98
CA ARG A 79 -41.30 25.52 -1.42
C ARG A 79 -42.29 25.88 -0.32
N THR A 80 -42.13 25.31 0.87
CA THR A 80 -43.01 25.62 2.00
C THR A 80 -42.91 27.09 2.40
N ILE A 81 -41.71 27.67 2.39
CA ILE A 81 -41.50 29.09 2.68
C ILE A 81 -42.14 29.99 1.60
N ASP A 82 -42.05 29.60 0.32
CA ASP A 82 -42.69 30.34 -0.77
C ASP A 82 -44.22 30.28 -0.70
N ASP A 83 -44.80 29.14 -0.32
CA ASP A 83 -46.25 29.00 -0.13
C ASP A 83 -46.74 29.86 1.06
N GLU A 84 -45.98 29.93 2.16
CA GLU A 84 -46.30 30.83 3.29
C GLU A 84 -46.19 32.32 2.93
N ARG A 85 -45.34 32.71 1.97
CA ARG A 85 -45.22 34.12 1.52
C ARG A 85 -46.34 34.55 0.57
N ARG A 86 -47.06 33.62 -0.03
CA ARG A 86 -48.14 33.91 -0.99
C ARG A 86 -49.52 34.05 -0.34
N HIS A 87 -49.65 33.65 0.93
CA HIS A 87 -50.85 33.81 1.76
C HIS A 87 -50.69 34.99 2.71
#